data_AF-A0A957VRX1-F1
#
_entry.id   AF-A0A957VRX1-F1
#
_cell.length_a   1.000
_cell.length_b   1.000
_cell.length_c   1.000
_cell.angle_alpha   90.00
_cell.angle_beta   90.00
_cell.angle_gamma   90.00
#
_symmetry.space_group_name_H-M   'P 1'
#
loop_
_entity.id
_entity.type
_entity.pdbx_description
1 polymer ?
#
loop_
_entity_poly.entity_id
_entity_poly.type
_entity_poly.pdbx_seq_one_letter_code
_entity_poly.pdbx_strand_id
1 'polypeptide(L)'
;MAASSKKQRLDLLLVERDLVESRERARRLIMAGEVLVDGHVSDKPGRAVPVDADVQVRSLPRYVSRGGLKLEAALTDFALDVTGLTAVDVGASTGGFTDCLLQHGAARVYAIDVGYGQLAWSLRTDPRVV
;
A
#
# COMPACT_ATOMS: atom_id res chain seq x y z
N MET A 1 28.94 -17.79 24.47
CA MET A 1 28.34 -16.55 25.00
C MET A 1 27.80 -15.75 23.82
N ALA A 2 26.49 -15.57 23.70
CA ALA A 2 25.95 -14.71 22.66
C ALA A 2 26.30 -13.26 23.01
N ALA A 3 27.06 -12.60 22.14
CA ALA A 3 27.34 -11.18 22.27
C ALA A 3 25.98 -10.44 22.38
N SER A 4 25.83 -9.61 23.41
CA SER A 4 24.66 -8.75 23.56
C SER A 4 24.62 -7.82 22.35
N SER A 5 23.85 -8.16 21.31
CA SER A 5 23.74 -7.28 20.16
C SER A 5 23.05 -6.01 20.62
N LYS A 6 23.68 -4.87 20.30
CA LYS A 6 23.14 -3.54 20.60
C LYS A 6 21.70 -3.52 20.09
N LYS A 7 20.75 -3.13 20.94
CA LYS A 7 19.35 -3.02 20.54
C LYS A 7 18.98 -1.57 20.33
N GLN A 8 18.14 -1.32 19.33
CA GLN A 8 17.63 0.00 18.99
C GLN A 8 16.13 -0.05 18.72
N ARG A 9 15.45 1.08 18.89
CA ARG A 9 14.04 1.20 18.50
C ARG A 9 13.88 1.02 16.99
N LEU A 10 12.91 0.22 16.59
CA LEU A 10 12.61 -0.05 15.19
C LEU A 10 12.38 1.23 14.37
N ASP A 11 11.64 2.22 14.90
CA ASP A 11 11.39 3.49 14.21
C ASP A 11 12.65 4.32 13.92
N LEU A 12 13.67 4.23 14.77
CA LEU A 12 14.96 4.87 14.55
C LEU A 12 15.84 4.04 13.61
N LEU A 13 15.84 2.71 13.79
CA LEU A 13 16.63 1.80 12.96
C LEU A 13 16.25 1.89 11.48
N LEU A 14 14.96 2.05 11.16
CA LEU A 14 14.51 2.23 9.77
C LEU A 14 15.07 3.50 9.11
N VAL A 15 15.18 4.59 9.88
CA VAL A 15 15.71 5.87 9.37
C VAL A 15 17.23 5.81 9.25
N GLU A 16 17.92 5.27 10.25
CA GLU A 16 19.39 5.15 10.25
C GLU A 16 19.90 4.21 9.15
N ARG A 17 19.08 3.23 8.72
CA ARG A 17 19.38 2.34 7.59
C ARG A 17 18.89 2.87 6.24
N ASP A 18 18.43 4.13 6.17
CA ASP A 18 17.89 4.75 4.95
C ASP A 18 16.72 3.96 4.30
N LEU A 19 16.00 3.14 5.09
CA LEU A 19 14.83 2.39 4.61
C LEU A 19 13.58 3.27 4.53
N VAL A 20 13.56 4.38 5.26
CA VAL A 20 12.48 5.37 5.28
C VAL A 20 13.04 6.78 5.50
N GLU A 21 12.43 7.75 4.84
CA GLU A 21 12.90 9.15 4.77
C GLU A 21 12.77 9.91 6.10
N SER A 22 11.90 9.47 7.01
CA SER A 22 11.67 10.15 8.28
C SER A 22 11.15 9.20 9.35
N ARG A 23 11.39 9.58 10.61
CA ARG A 23 10.88 8.83 11.77
C ARG A 23 9.36 8.80 11.83
N GLU A 24 8.69 9.85 11.36
CA GLU A 24 7.24 9.89 11.28
C GLU A 24 6.71 8.88 10.25
N ARG A 25 7.37 8.80 9.08
CA ARG A 25 7.05 7.80 8.06
C ARG A 25 7.32 6.37 8.56
N ALA A 26 8.42 6.16 9.27
CA ALA A 26 8.75 4.91 9.93
C ALA A 26 7.61 4.43 10.85
N ARG A 27 7.11 5.31 11.72
CA ARG A 27 6.00 4.99 12.65
C ARG A 27 4.73 4.61 11.91
N ARG A 28 4.36 5.34 10.86
CA ARG A 28 3.17 5.03 10.04
C ARG A 28 3.28 3.65 9.41
N LEU A 29 4.41 3.33 8.79
CA LEU A 29 4.62 2.03 8.14
C LEU A 29 4.63 0.87 9.15
N ILE A 30 5.28 1.06 10.29
CA ILE A 30 5.28 0.07 11.38
C ILE A 30 3.85 -0.17 11.86
N MET A 31 3.10 0.89 12.21
CA MET A 31 1.73 0.77 12.70
C MET A 31 0.76 0.21 11.65
N ALA A 32 1.04 0.40 10.38
CA ALA A 32 0.30 -0.19 9.27
C ALA A 32 0.63 -1.68 9.05
N GLY A 33 1.57 -2.27 9.81
CA GLY A 33 2.01 -3.65 9.62
C GLY A 33 2.89 -3.86 8.39
N GLU A 34 3.44 -2.77 7.84
CA GLU A 34 4.26 -2.77 6.62
C GLU A 34 5.75 -2.95 6.92
N VAL A 35 6.12 -3.34 8.13
CA VAL A 35 7.53 -3.58 8.51
C VAL A 35 7.69 -4.98 9.05
N LEU A 36 8.62 -5.72 8.47
CA LEU A 36 9.02 -7.06 8.88
C LEU A 36 10.33 -6.97 9.65
N VAL A 37 10.43 -7.74 10.74
CA VAL A 37 11.65 -7.97 11.50
C VAL A 37 11.84 -9.48 11.60
N ASP A 38 12.95 -9.99 11.08
CA ASP A 38 13.26 -11.43 11.00
C ASP A 38 12.08 -12.23 10.42
N GLY A 39 11.50 -11.74 9.32
CA GLY A 39 10.37 -12.36 8.62
C GLY A 39 8.98 -12.19 9.25
N HIS A 40 8.86 -11.52 10.40
CA HIS A 40 7.59 -11.34 11.11
C HIS A 40 7.14 -9.88 11.12
N VAL A 41 5.83 -9.65 10.96
CA VAL A 41 5.25 -8.29 11.06
C VAL A 41 5.54 -7.71 12.44
N SER A 42 6.08 -6.50 12.47
CA SER A 42 6.28 -5.73 13.69
C SER A 42 5.44 -4.47 13.61
N ASP A 43 4.50 -4.33 14.54
CA ASP A 43 3.48 -3.28 14.58
C ASP A 43 3.76 -2.19 15.64
N LYS A 44 4.82 -2.35 16.43
CA LYS A 44 5.20 -1.46 17.54
C LYS A 44 6.44 -0.63 17.20
N PRO A 45 6.32 0.68 16.97
CA PRO A 45 7.46 1.54 16.60
C PRO A 45 8.58 1.59 17.64
N GLY A 46 8.21 1.54 18.92
CA GLY A 46 9.15 1.55 20.05
C GLY A 46 9.79 0.20 20.37
N ARG A 47 9.49 -0.87 19.62
CA ARG A 47 10.07 -2.19 19.86
C ARG A 47 11.59 -2.13 19.73
N ALA A 48 12.31 -2.57 20.76
CA ALA A 48 13.75 -2.71 20.72
C ALA A 48 14.12 -3.97 19.93
N VAL A 49 14.79 -3.79 18.80
CA VAL A 49 15.25 -4.85 17.91
C VAL A 49 16.79 -4.85 17.85
N PRO A 50 17.42 -6.01 17.64
CA PRO A 50 18.85 -6.10 17.34
C PRO A 50 19.24 -5.15 16.19
N VAL A 51 20.34 -4.40 16.32
CA VAL A 51 20.83 -3.51 15.24
C VAL A 51 21.28 -4.27 13.99
N ASP A 52 21.39 -5.58 14.07
CA ASP A 52 21.73 -6.54 13.03
C ASP A 52 20.52 -7.37 12.56
N ALA A 53 19.32 -7.14 13.11
CA ALA A 53 18.11 -7.83 12.68
C ALA A 53 17.83 -7.61 11.18
N ASP A 54 17.23 -8.59 10.51
CA ASP A 54 16.74 -8.43 9.15
C ASP A 54 15.48 -7.58 9.20
N VAL A 55 15.54 -6.37 8.65
CA VAL A 55 14.43 -5.41 8.69
C VAL A 55 14.07 -5.02 7.27
N GLN A 56 12.80 -5.23 6.91
CA GLN A 56 12.29 -4.96 5.57
C GLN A 56 11.06 -4.08 5.68
N VAL A 57 11.00 -3.04 4.85
CA VAL A 57 9.82 -2.20 4.68
C VAL A 57 9.07 -2.72 3.46
N ARG A 58 7.83 -3.17 3.67
CA ARG A 58 6.92 -3.50 2.59
C ARG A 58 6.60 -2.24 1.81
N SER A 59 6.65 -2.32 0.48
CA SER A 59 6.21 -1.24 -0.39
C SER A 59 4.76 -0.91 -0.09
N LEU A 60 4.43 0.39 -0.06
CA LEU A 60 3.04 0.84 0.08
C LEU A 60 2.15 0.15 -0.95
N PRO A 61 0.90 -0.18 -0.60
CA PRO A 61 -0.04 -0.76 -1.54
C PRO A 61 -0.13 0.13 -2.78
N ARG A 62 0.09 -0.45 -3.97
CA ARG A 62 -0.03 0.27 -5.24
C ARG A 62 -1.43 0.84 -5.42
N TYR A 63 -2.44 0.17 -4.89
CA TYR A 63 -3.85 0.55 -4.99
C TYR A 63 -4.46 0.82 -3.61
N VAL A 64 -5.53 1.63 -3.56
CA VAL A 64 -6.28 1.93 -2.33
C VAL A 64 -6.88 0.70 -1.63
N SER A 65 -6.96 -0.44 -2.32
CA SER A 65 -7.28 -1.73 -1.70
C SER A 65 -6.58 -2.89 -2.43
N ARG A 66 -6.41 -4.02 -1.74
CA ARG A 66 -5.86 -5.26 -2.34
C ARG A 66 -6.68 -5.78 -3.52
N GLY A 67 -7.91 -5.30 -3.71
CA GLY A 67 -8.73 -5.63 -4.87
C GLY A 67 -8.03 -5.27 -6.18
N GLY A 68 -7.33 -4.14 -6.26
CA GLY A 68 -6.68 -3.68 -7.50
C GLY A 68 -5.70 -4.69 -8.10
N LEU A 69 -5.01 -5.48 -7.26
CA LEU A 69 -4.09 -6.53 -7.70
C LEU A 69 -4.79 -7.64 -8.51
N LYS A 70 -6.09 -7.87 -8.27
CA LYS A 70 -6.86 -8.87 -9.03
C LYS A 70 -7.12 -8.38 -10.45
N LEU A 71 -7.49 -7.10 -10.59
CA LEU A 71 -7.73 -6.52 -11.91
C LEU A 71 -6.42 -6.35 -12.66
N GLU A 72 -5.34 -5.93 -12.00
CA GLU A 72 -4.00 -5.84 -12.59
C GLU A 72 -3.56 -7.18 -13.19
N ALA A 73 -3.74 -8.29 -12.45
CA ALA A 73 -3.46 -9.63 -12.97
C ALA A 73 -4.30 -9.94 -14.21
N ALA A 74 -5.60 -9.62 -14.20
CA ALA A 74 -6.47 -9.82 -15.36
C ALA A 74 -6.07 -8.97 -16.58
N LEU A 75 -5.73 -7.69 -16.39
CA LEU A 75 -5.27 -6.83 -17.49
C LEU A 75 -3.99 -7.39 -18.12
N THR A 76 -3.09 -7.91 -17.28
CA THR A 76 -1.82 -8.50 -17.73
C THR A 76 -2.04 -9.83 -18.45
N ASP A 77 -2.72 -10.77 -17.81
CA ASP A 77 -2.87 -12.15 -18.31
C ASP A 77 -3.74 -12.21 -19.58
N PHE A 78 -4.72 -11.31 -19.69
CA PHE A 78 -5.57 -11.20 -20.87
C PHE A 78 -5.08 -10.16 -21.89
N ALA A 79 -3.94 -9.52 -21.64
CA ALA A 79 -3.35 -8.49 -22.50
C ALA A 79 -4.35 -7.37 -22.89
N LEU A 80 -5.10 -6.86 -21.91
CA LEU A 80 -6.09 -5.81 -22.10
C LEU A 80 -5.47 -4.43 -21.89
N ASP A 81 -5.52 -3.59 -22.93
CA ASP A 81 -5.16 -2.17 -22.82
C ASP A 81 -6.43 -1.34 -22.55
N VAL A 82 -6.44 -0.64 -21.41
CA VAL A 82 -7.53 0.25 -21.00
C VAL A 82 -7.22 1.72 -21.21
N THR A 83 -6.08 2.04 -21.82
CA THR A 83 -5.62 3.40 -22.04
C THR A 83 -6.66 4.19 -22.86
N GLY A 84 -7.06 5.35 -22.35
CA GLY A 84 -8.02 6.24 -23.01
C GLY A 84 -9.47 5.76 -22.96
N LEU A 85 -9.75 4.57 -22.42
CA LEU A 85 -11.11 4.03 -22.38
C LEU A 85 -11.95 4.64 -21.26
N THR A 86 -13.27 4.58 -21.44
CA THR A 86 -14.23 4.78 -20.35
C THR A 86 -14.65 3.42 -19.82
N ALA A 87 -14.50 3.22 -18.52
CA ALA A 87 -14.78 1.96 -17.84
C ALA A 87 -15.91 2.11 -16.82
N VAL A 88 -16.52 0.99 -16.46
CA VAL A 88 -17.49 0.85 -15.37
C VAL A 88 -16.92 -0.14 -14.35
N ASP A 89 -16.87 0.27 -13.10
CA ASP A 89 -16.49 -0.55 -11.95
C ASP A 89 -17.75 -0.81 -11.11
N VAL A 90 -18.30 -2.03 -11.19
CA VAL A 90 -19.53 -2.41 -10.49
C VAL A 90 -19.17 -3.11 -9.18
N GLY A 91 -19.61 -2.53 -8.06
CA GLY A 91 -19.17 -2.95 -6.73
C GLY A 91 -17.83 -2.32 -6.35
N ALA A 92 -17.64 -1.04 -6.66
CA ALA A 92 -16.36 -0.34 -6.51
C ALA A 92 -15.81 -0.38 -5.07
N SER A 93 -16.67 -0.43 -4.05
CA SER A 93 -16.33 -0.51 -2.64
C SER A 93 -15.33 0.59 -2.24
N THR A 94 -14.16 0.24 -1.69
CA THR A 94 -13.07 1.19 -1.39
C THR A 94 -12.42 1.78 -2.66
N GLY A 95 -12.58 1.15 -3.82
CA GLY A 95 -12.14 1.65 -5.13
C GLY A 95 -10.89 0.98 -5.69
N GLY A 96 -10.57 -0.24 -5.28
CA GLY A 96 -9.33 -0.91 -5.72
C GLY A 96 -9.25 -1.13 -7.24
N PHE A 97 -10.37 -1.50 -7.87
CA PHE A 97 -10.44 -1.68 -9.33
C PHE A 97 -10.44 -0.34 -10.06
N THR A 98 -11.22 0.62 -9.57
CA THR A 98 -11.20 2.01 -10.03
C THR A 98 -9.78 2.60 -10.06
N ASP A 99 -9.03 2.49 -8.96
CA ASP A 99 -7.64 2.96 -8.88
C ASP A 99 -6.73 2.24 -9.89
N CYS A 100 -6.88 0.91 -10.00
CA CYS A 100 -6.15 0.12 -10.99
C CYS A 100 -6.40 0.59 -12.42
N LEU A 101 -7.65 0.84 -12.81
CA LEU A 101 -8.01 1.35 -14.13
C LEU A 101 -7.40 2.73 -14.40
N LEU A 102 -7.49 3.65 -13.45
CA LEU A 102 -6.92 5.00 -13.58
C LEU A 102 -5.40 4.98 -13.71
N GLN A 103 -4.71 4.14 -12.94
CA GLN A 103 -3.25 3.98 -13.03
C GLN A 103 -2.81 3.33 -14.34
N HIS A 104 -3.66 2.52 -14.97
CA HIS A 104 -3.43 1.94 -16.30
C HIS A 104 -3.97 2.81 -17.45
N GLY A 105 -4.32 4.06 -17.17
CA GLY A 105 -4.59 5.05 -18.22
C GLY A 105 -6.04 5.15 -18.68
N ALA A 106 -7.01 4.55 -17.97
CA ALA A 106 -8.42 4.79 -18.25
C ALA A 106 -8.73 6.31 -18.17
N ALA A 107 -9.45 6.82 -19.18
CA ALA A 107 -9.80 8.24 -19.25
C ALA A 107 -10.90 8.62 -18.26
N ARG A 108 -11.81 7.68 -17.95
CA ARG A 108 -12.92 7.86 -17.03
C ARG A 108 -13.38 6.52 -16.45
N VAL A 109 -13.77 6.51 -15.18
CA VAL A 109 -14.32 5.34 -14.51
C VAL A 109 -15.62 5.71 -13.80
N TYR A 110 -16.71 5.02 -14.12
CA TYR A 110 -17.96 5.10 -13.37
C TYR A 110 -17.89 4.09 -12.22
N ALA A 111 -17.77 4.57 -10.98
CA ALA A 111 -17.57 3.75 -9.80
C ALA A 111 -18.92 3.54 -9.09
N ILE A 112 -19.56 2.41 -9.38
CA ILE A 112 -20.92 2.11 -8.93
C ILE A 112 -20.84 1.23 -7.69
N ASP A 113 -21.48 1.65 -6.60
CA ASP A 113 -21.66 0.82 -5.42
C ASP A 113 -23.01 1.09 -4.75
N VAL A 114 -23.53 0.10 -4.02
CA VAL A 114 -24.73 0.25 -3.19
C VAL A 114 -24.40 0.80 -1.80
N GLY A 115 -23.14 0.70 -1.38
CA GLY A 115 -22.63 1.21 -0.11
C GLY A 115 -22.36 2.71 -0.14
N TYR A 116 -22.79 3.41 0.91
CA TYR A 116 -22.55 4.84 1.06
C TYR A 116 -21.16 5.13 1.68
N GLY A 117 -20.46 6.14 1.15
CA GLY A 117 -19.24 6.67 1.75
C GLY A 117 -18.01 5.74 1.70
N GLN A 118 -18.03 4.67 0.91
CA GLN A 118 -16.98 3.65 0.92
C GLN A 118 -15.74 4.01 0.11
N LEU A 119 -15.93 4.72 -1.01
CA LEU A 119 -14.85 5.06 -1.94
C LEU A 119 -13.78 5.91 -1.26
N ALA A 120 -12.52 5.54 -1.44
CA ALA A 120 -11.37 6.28 -0.91
C ALA A 120 -11.44 7.76 -1.33
N TRP A 121 -11.09 8.66 -0.41
CA TRP A 121 -11.22 10.10 -0.62
C TRP A 121 -10.51 10.59 -1.89
N SER A 122 -9.30 10.09 -2.14
CA SER A 122 -8.52 10.42 -3.34
C SER A 122 -9.29 10.15 -4.64
N LEU A 123 -9.98 9.00 -4.71
CA LEU A 123 -10.78 8.62 -5.87
C LEU A 123 -12.09 9.41 -5.95
N ARG A 124 -12.73 9.68 -4.81
CA ARG A 124 -13.95 10.51 -4.76
C ARG A 124 -13.72 11.93 -5.27
N THR A 125 -12.49 12.44 -5.15
CA THR A 125 -12.11 13.76 -5.64
C THR A 125 -11.42 13.77 -7.01
N ASP A 126 -11.17 12.60 -7.60
CA ASP A 126 -10.55 12.53 -8.93
C ASP A 126 -11.59 12.89 -10.01
N PRO A 127 -11.35 13.89 -10.88
CA PRO A 127 -12.32 14.34 -11.88
C PRO A 127 -12.61 13.30 -12.98
N ARG A 128 -11.83 12.21 -13.03
CA ARG A 128 -12.05 11.08 -13.93
C ARG A 128 -13.00 10.03 -13.34
N VAL A 129 -13.32 10.12 -12.05
CA VAL A 129 -14.23 9.19 -11.37
C VAL A 129 -15.62 9.83 -11.26
N VAL A 130 -16.65 9.06 -11.62
CA VAL A 130 -18.06 9.46 -11.57
C VAL A 130 -18.84 8.52 -10.67
#